data_AF-A0A519MBK9-F1
#
_entry.id   AF-A0A519MBK9-F1
#
_cell.length_a   1.000
_cell.length_b   1.000
_cell.length_c   1.000
_cell.angle_alpha   90.00
_cell.angle_beta   90.00
_cell.angle_gamma   90.00
#
_symmetry.space_group_name_H-M   'P 1'
#
loop_
_entity.id
_entity.type
_entity.pdbx_description
1 polymer ?
#
loop_
_entity_poly.entity_id
_entity_poly.type
_entity_poly.pdbx_seq_one_letter_code
_entity_poly.pdbx_strand_id
1 'polypeptide(L)'
;LELEQVSSIDISIDGADEFTHDLNLIKGGGGALFREKIVASMSKKTIIITDRSKLVDQLGAFKVPIEVNPNAAAYVELQLVKLGGKPIKRVTDGKIFITDNHNYIFDTDFGLIENPQELDVKLNQIVGVVAHGIFVNITDVVLMAEGSCASEMLRGAQHDVLCYSGRFGYNSTVSPIRSRRRFLPAALASAWAAAWSMTRGGKVS
;
A
#
# COMPACT_ATOMS: atom_id res chain seq x y z
N LEU A 1 -17.28 -1.35 5.24
CA LEU A 1 -17.35 0.06 5.68
C LEU A 1 -18.08 0.84 4.61
N GLU A 2 -19.22 1.43 4.92
CA GLU A 2 -19.88 2.37 4.01
C GLU A 2 -19.15 3.70 4.12
N LEU A 3 -18.24 3.98 3.17
CA LEU A 3 -17.36 5.16 3.22
C LEU A 3 -18.15 6.48 3.22
N GLU A 4 -19.37 6.46 2.68
CA GLU A 4 -20.28 7.61 2.59
C GLU A 4 -20.73 8.15 3.95
N GLN A 5 -20.69 7.33 5.00
CA GLN A 5 -21.17 7.70 6.34
C GLN A 5 -20.04 7.97 7.34
N VAL A 6 -18.79 7.89 6.90
CA VAL A 6 -17.61 8.05 7.75
C VAL A 6 -16.92 9.37 7.39
N SER A 7 -16.64 10.22 8.38
CA SER A 7 -15.96 11.50 8.17
C SER A 7 -14.47 11.45 8.50
N SER A 8 -14.04 10.50 9.34
CA SER A 8 -12.64 10.28 9.70
C SER A 8 -12.41 8.87 10.19
N ILE A 9 -11.21 8.35 9.95
CA ILE A 9 -10.74 7.05 10.45
C ILE A 9 -9.55 7.32 11.37
N ASP A 10 -9.49 6.69 12.54
CA ASP A 10 -8.34 6.88 13.43
C ASP A 10 -7.10 6.15 12.91
N ILE A 11 -7.28 4.90 12.48
CA ILE A 11 -6.21 4.05 11.97
C ILE A 11 -6.74 3.20 10.81
N SER A 12 -5.99 3.17 9.70
CA SER A 12 -6.14 2.14 8.65
C SER A 12 -4.93 1.23 8.59
N ILE A 13 -5.20 -0.05 8.27
CA ILE A 13 -4.17 -1.08 8.08
C ILE A 13 -4.36 -1.67 6.68
N ASP A 14 -3.27 -1.74 5.90
CA ASP A 14 -3.30 -2.24 4.52
C ASP A 14 -1.94 -2.86 4.12
N GLY A 15 -1.86 -3.48 2.95
CA GLY A 15 -0.62 -3.97 2.34
C GLY A 15 -0.04 -3.02 1.28
N ALA A 16 1.09 -3.42 0.69
CA ALA A 16 1.73 -2.71 -0.42
C ALA A 16 2.31 -3.68 -1.47
N ASP A 17 2.39 -3.21 -2.71
CA ASP A 17 3.07 -3.94 -3.80
C ASP A 17 4.57 -3.60 -3.83
N GLU A 18 4.92 -2.34 -3.58
CA GLU A 18 6.28 -1.86 -3.33
C GLU A 18 6.27 -0.71 -2.33
N PHE A 19 7.38 -0.50 -1.62
CA PHE A 19 7.62 0.72 -0.87
C PHE A 19 9.11 1.04 -0.73
N THR A 20 9.43 2.31 -0.49
CA THR A 20 10.81 2.79 -0.29
C THR A 20 11.11 3.14 1.17
N HIS A 21 12.38 3.48 1.44
CA HIS A 21 12.83 3.98 2.74
C HIS A 21 12.14 5.28 3.21
N ASP A 22 11.62 6.07 2.27
CA ASP A 22 10.84 7.29 2.54
C ASP A 22 9.34 7.03 2.70
N LEU A 23 8.94 5.75 2.74
CA LEU A 23 7.55 5.29 2.81
C LEU A 23 6.69 5.82 1.66
N ASN A 24 7.27 5.92 0.46
CA ASN A 24 6.51 6.06 -0.78
C ASN A 24 6.17 4.66 -1.28
N LEU A 25 4.94 4.45 -1.76
CA LEU A 25 4.46 3.10 -2.09
C LEU A 25 3.87 3.02 -3.50
N ILE A 26 3.95 1.82 -4.08
CA ILE A 26 3.02 1.36 -5.09
C ILE A 26 2.02 0.40 -4.44
N LYS A 27 0.74 0.62 -4.72
CA LYS A 27 -0.41 -0.20 -4.32
C LYS A 27 -1.34 -0.44 -5.52
N GLY A 28 -2.30 -1.33 -5.35
CA GLY A 28 -3.37 -1.56 -6.32
C GLY A 28 -3.22 -2.82 -7.18
N GLY A 29 -2.26 -3.70 -6.86
CA GLY A 29 -2.15 -5.02 -7.48
C GLY A 29 -3.44 -5.83 -7.39
N GLY A 30 -4.19 -5.69 -6.28
CA GLY A 30 -5.50 -6.31 -6.08
C GLY A 30 -6.68 -5.61 -6.78
N GLY A 31 -6.49 -4.41 -7.34
CA GLY A 31 -7.52 -3.70 -8.11
C GLY A 31 -8.50 -2.83 -7.30
N ALA A 32 -8.23 -2.61 -6.01
CA ALA A 32 -9.06 -1.77 -5.12
C ALA A 32 -8.45 -0.40 -4.80
N LEU A 33 -7.46 0.06 -5.57
CA LEU A 33 -6.62 1.22 -5.24
C LEU A 33 -7.40 2.50 -4.92
N PHE A 34 -8.53 2.77 -5.59
CA PHE A 34 -9.31 3.97 -5.33
C PHE A 34 -9.89 3.96 -3.92
N ARG A 35 -10.48 2.83 -3.51
CA ARG A 35 -11.06 2.67 -2.17
C ARG A 35 -9.97 2.68 -1.09
N GLU A 36 -8.84 2.01 -1.35
CA GLU A 36 -7.66 2.04 -0.49
C GLU A 36 -7.16 3.47 -0.26
N LYS A 37 -7.06 4.27 -1.34
CA LYS A 37 -6.62 5.67 -1.27
C LYS A 37 -7.60 6.57 -0.52
N ILE A 38 -8.90 6.37 -0.70
CA ILE A 38 -9.93 7.08 0.09
C ILE A 38 -9.75 6.76 1.59
N VAL A 39 -9.68 5.47 1.95
CA VAL A 39 -9.50 5.04 3.34
C VAL A 39 -8.24 5.65 3.95
N ALA A 40 -7.10 5.55 3.26
CA ALA A 40 -5.84 6.13 3.72
C ALA A 40 -5.91 7.66 3.88
N SER A 41 -6.64 8.35 3.00
CA SER A 41 -6.78 9.82 3.05
C SER A 41 -7.70 10.28 4.18
N MET A 42 -8.67 9.45 4.57
CA MET A 42 -9.55 9.69 5.71
C MET A 42 -8.91 9.33 7.06
N SER A 43 -7.78 8.61 7.03
CA SER A 43 -7.10 8.11 8.21
C SER A 43 -6.20 9.17 8.84
N LYS A 44 -6.27 9.28 10.17
CA LYS A 44 -5.28 10.03 10.96
C LYS A 44 -3.93 9.31 11.01
N LYS A 45 -3.95 7.98 10.89
CA LYS A 45 -2.75 7.15 10.83
C LYS A 45 -2.93 5.99 9.84
N THR A 46 -2.00 5.85 8.91
CA THR A 46 -1.95 4.74 7.97
C THR A 46 -0.77 3.83 8.30
N ILE A 47 -1.09 2.57 8.59
CA ILE A 47 -0.12 1.51 8.88
C ILE A 47 -0.12 0.51 7.72
N ILE A 48 1.07 0.22 7.20
CA ILE A 48 1.25 -0.78 6.14
C ILE A 48 1.90 -2.02 6.74
N ILE A 49 1.37 -3.19 6.43
CA ILE A 49 1.90 -4.49 6.86
C ILE A 49 2.31 -5.27 5.62
N THR A 50 3.57 -5.69 5.58
CA THR A 50 4.15 -6.34 4.40
C THR A 50 5.30 -7.25 4.80
N ASP A 51 5.76 -8.09 3.87
CA ASP A 51 7.03 -8.78 3.98
C ASP A 51 8.19 -7.92 3.43
N ARG A 52 9.43 -8.26 3.81
CA ARG A 52 10.65 -7.53 3.42
C ARG A 52 10.87 -7.45 1.91
N SER A 53 10.32 -8.36 1.10
CA SER A 53 10.53 -8.39 -0.36
C SER A 53 9.89 -7.21 -1.08
N LYS A 54 8.97 -6.49 -0.42
CA LYS A 54 8.32 -5.30 -1.01
C LYS A 54 9.11 -4.00 -0.80
N LEU A 55 10.14 -4.01 0.06
CA LEU A 55 11.02 -2.84 0.23
C LEU A 55 12.04 -2.79 -0.90
N VAL A 56 11.99 -1.70 -1.66
CA VAL A 56 12.86 -1.40 -2.81
C VAL A 56 13.58 -0.07 -2.59
N ASP A 57 14.77 0.08 -3.20
CA ASP A 57 15.51 1.35 -3.14
C ASP A 57 14.76 2.45 -3.93
N GLN A 58 14.11 2.05 -5.02
CA GLN A 58 13.37 2.92 -5.93
C GLN A 58 12.13 2.21 -6.45
N LEU A 59 11.01 2.92 -6.52
CA LEU A 59 9.74 2.39 -7.04
C LEU A 59 9.84 2.12 -8.54
N GLY A 60 9.03 1.18 -9.02
CA GLY A 60 8.76 1.00 -10.45
C GLY A 60 9.17 -0.35 -11.04
N ALA A 61 9.68 -1.30 -10.23
CA ALA A 61 9.78 -2.68 -10.71
C ALA A 61 8.37 -3.32 -10.83
N PHE A 62 7.44 -2.90 -9.96
CA PHE A 62 6.01 -3.13 -10.08
C PHE A 62 5.35 -2.04 -10.93
N LYS A 63 4.48 -2.45 -11.86
CA LYS A 63 3.74 -1.51 -12.73
C LYS A 63 2.73 -0.72 -11.92
N VAL A 64 2.64 0.58 -12.15
CA VAL A 64 1.69 1.46 -11.44
C VAL A 64 0.27 1.18 -11.96
N PRO A 65 -0.66 0.71 -11.09
CA PRO A 65 -2.06 0.58 -11.46
C PRO A 65 -2.70 1.96 -11.54
N ILE A 66 -3.46 2.23 -12.61
CA ILE A 66 -4.15 3.51 -12.81
C ILE A 66 -5.60 3.22 -13.14
N GLU A 67 -6.50 3.55 -12.20
CA GLU A 67 -7.94 3.39 -12.36
C GLU A 67 -8.49 4.56 -13.19
N VAL A 68 -9.22 4.24 -14.26
CA VAL A 68 -9.67 5.21 -15.26
C VAL A 68 -11.15 5.05 -15.59
N ASN A 69 -11.82 6.18 -15.79
CA ASN A 69 -13.18 6.18 -16.28
C ASN A 69 -13.24 5.55 -17.69
N PRO A 70 -14.15 4.59 -17.96
CA PRO A 70 -14.23 3.92 -19.25
C PRO A 70 -14.38 4.87 -20.45
N ASN A 71 -15.12 5.97 -20.30
CA ASN A 71 -15.35 6.95 -21.36
C ASN A 71 -14.08 7.73 -21.75
N ALA A 72 -13.13 7.85 -20.83
CA ALA A 72 -11.88 8.56 -21.04
C ALA A 72 -10.69 7.61 -21.35
N ALA A 73 -10.90 6.29 -21.37
CA ALA A 73 -9.83 5.31 -21.39
C ALA A 73 -8.81 5.52 -22.51
N ALA A 74 -9.27 5.78 -23.75
CA ALA A 74 -8.38 6.02 -24.89
C ALA A 74 -7.58 7.34 -24.76
N TYR A 75 -8.20 8.39 -24.20
CA TYR A 75 -7.50 9.65 -23.93
C TYR A 75 -6.44 9.47 -22.84
N VAL A 76 -6.80 8.81 -21.73
CA VAL A 76 -5.87 8.57 -20.62
C VAL A 76 -4.70 7.73 -21.09
N GLU A 77 -4.94 6.64 -21.84
CA GLU A 77 -3.88 5.80 -22.41
C GLU A 77 -2.84 6.62 -23.19
N LEU A 78 -3.30 7.54 -24.04
CA LEU A 78 -2.42 8.46 -24.78
C LEU A 78 -1.63 9.40 -23.86
N GLN A 79 -2.23 9.91 -22.78
CA GLN A 79 -1.53 10.76 -21.82
C GLN A 79 -0.47 9.97 -21.04
N LEU A 80 -0.77 8.73 -20.65
CA LEU A 80 0.18 7.85 -19.98
C LEU A 80 1.41 7.57 -20.86
N VAL A 81 1.20 7.34 -22.17
CA VAL A 81 2.30 7.22 -23.14
C VAL A 81 3.12 8.51 -23.23
N LYS A 82 2.48 9.69 -23.24
CA LYS A 82 3.19 10.98 -23.25
C LYS A 82 4.01 11.23 -21.98
N LEU A 83 3.58 10.68 -20.85
CA LEU A 83 4.34 10.68 -19.60
C LEU A 83 5.48 9.65 -19.58
N GLY A 84 5.71 8.93 -20.68
CA GLY A 84 6.76 7.91 -20.79
C GLY A 84 6.33 6.52 -20.31
N GLY A 85 5.06 6.34 -19.93
CA GLY A 85 4.51 5.08 -19.49
C GLY A 85 4.18 4.12 -20.62
N LYS A 86 4.17 2.82 -20.33
CA LYS A 86 3.68 1.76 -21.22
C LYS A 86 2.43 1.14 -20.62
N PRO A 87 1.25 1.74 -20.82
CA PRO A 87 0.01 1.29 -20.21
C PRO A 87 -0.46 -0.02 -20.86
N ILE A 88 -0.88 -0.98 -20.04
CA ILE A 88 -1.56 -2.20 -20.49
C ILE A 88 -2.87 -2.31 -19.73
N LYS A 89 -3.99 -2.40 -20.46
CA LYS A 89 -5.30 -2.58 -19.82
C LYS A 89 -5.30 -3.90 -19.07
N ARG A 90 -5.65 -3.87 -17.78
CA ARG A 90 -5.62 -5.04 -16.91
C ARG A 90 -6.62 -6.10 -17.38
N VAL A 91 -6.15 -7.35 -17.43
CA VAL A 91 -6.93 -8.52 -17.84
C VAL A 91 -6.83 -9.59 -16.75
N THR A 92 -7.96 -10.19 -16.40
CA THR A 92 -8.07 -11.32 -15.46
C THR A 92 -8.95 -12.39 -16.11
N ASP A 93 -8.50 -13.64 -16.10
CA ASP A 93 -9.21 -14.78 -16.71
C ASP A 93 -9.64 -14.53 -18.16
N GLY A 94 -8.77 -13.86 -18.93
CA GLY A 94 -9.00 -13.54 -20.35
C GLY A 94 -10.00 -12.42 -20.61
N LYS A 95 -10.49 -11.71 -19.58
CA LYS A 95 -11.43 -10.58 -19.71
C LYS A 95 -10.84 -9.30 -19.14
N ILE A 96 -11.27 -8.16 -19.68
CA ILE A 96 -10.91 -6.85 -19.10
C ILE A 96 -11.36 -6.82 -17.63
N PHE A 97 -10.43 -6.48 -16.74
CA PHE A 97 -10.72 -6.31 -15.33
C PHE A 97 -11.56 -5.04 -15.12
N ILE A 98 -12.66 -5.18 -14.38
CA ILE A 98 -13.54 -4.08 -13.99
C ILE A 98 -13.46 -3.96 -12.47
N THR A 99 -13.14 -2.77 -11.99
CA THR A 99 -13.10 -2.48 -10.54
C THR A 99 -14.51 -2.49 -9.94
N ASP A 100 -14.61 -2.55 -8.61
CA ASP A 100 -15.87 -2.31 -7.87
C ASP A 100 -16.59 -1.00 -8.28
N ASN A 101 -15.83 0.02 -8.71
CA ASN A 101 -16.36 1.31 -9.13
C ASN A 101 -16.70 1.38 -10.63
N HIS A 102 -16.77 0.24 -11.31
CA HIS A 102 -17.08 0.12 -12.75
C HIS A 102 -16.09 0.84 -13.68
N ASN A 103 -14.84 1.02 -13.23
CA ASN A 103 -13.74 1.59 -13.98
C ASN A 103 -12.82 0.51 -14.58
N TYR A 104 -11.95 0.93 -15.50
CA TYR A 104 -10.85 0.11 -15.99
C TYR A 104 -9.57 0.40 -15.20
N ILE A 105 -8.60 -0.52 -15.27
CA ILE A 105 -7.24 -0.27 -14.79
C ILE A 105 -6.26 -0.39 -15.95
N PHE A 106 -5.34 0.56 -16.04
CA PHE A 106 -4.10 0.43 -16.81
C PHE A 106 -2.94 0.12 -15.86
N ASP A 107 -2.31 -1.04 -16.05
CA ASP A 107 -1.03 -1.38 -15.44
C ASP A 107 0.08 -0.74 -16.26
N THR A 108 0.66 0.35 -15.73
CA THR A 108 1.56 1.21 -16.48
C THR A 108 2.99 1.06 -15.97
N ASP A 109 3.86 0.59 -16.86
CA ASP A 109 5.31 0.55 -16.63
C ASP A 109 5.91 1.92 -16.94
N PHE A 110 6.46 2.60 -15.93
CA PHE A 110 7.19 3.86 -16.06
C PHE A 110 8.72 3.66 -15.94
N GLY A 111 9.20 2.42 -15.87
CA GLY A 111 10.56 2.10 -15.42
C GLY A 111 10.77 2.48 -13.96
N LEU A 112 12.03 2.69 -13.59
CA LEU A 112 12.38 3.20 -12.26
C LEU A 112 11.92 4.66 -12.10
N ILE A 113 11.15 4.92 -11.04
CA ILE A 113 10.50 6.21 -10.80
C ILE A 113 11.40 7.05 -9.90
N GLU A 114 12.11 8.02 -10.49
CA GLU A 114 13.02 8.92 -9.75
C GLU A 114 12.26 9.84 -8.78
N ASN A 115 11.13 10.37 -9.22
CA ASN A 115 10.32 11.29 -8.42
C ASN A 115 8.86 10.83 -8.35
N PRO A 116 8.53 9.95 -7.38
CA PRO A 116 7.16 9.46 -7.20
C PRO A 116 6.15 10.59 -6.96
N GLN A 117 6.55 11.67 -6.28
CA GLN A 117 5.66 12.77 -5.98
C GLN A 117 5.32 13.62 -7.21
N GLU A 118 6.29 13.84 -8.10
CA GLU A 118 6.03 14.49 -9.38
C GLU A 118 5.11 13.64 -10.27
N LEU A 119 5.31 12.31 -10.29
CA LEU A 119 4.43 11.40 -11.02
C LEU A 119 3.01 11.40 -10.45
N ASP A 120 2.84 11.40 -9.12
CA ASP A 120 1.55 11.54 -8.44
C ASP A 120 0.81 12.81 -8.90
N VAL A 121 1.47 13.97 -8.87
CA VAL A 121 0.87 15.24 -9.30
C VAL A 121 0.46 15.19 -10.77
N LYS A 122 1.32 14.67 -11.66
CA LYS A 122 1.03 14.58 -13.10
C LYS A 122 -0.15 13.66 -13.38
N LEU A 123 -0.23 12.51 -12.71
CA LEU A 123 -1.35 11.57 -12.88
C LEU A 123 -2.67 12.16 -12.41
N ASN A 124 -2.68 12.85 -11.26
CA ASN A 124 -3.86 13.53 -10.72
C ASN A 124 -4.39 14.66 -11.64
N GLN A 125 -3.56 15.20 -12.54
CA GLN A 125 -3.96 16.23 -13.50
C GLN A 125 -4.63 15.68 -14.78
N ILE A 126 -4.58 14.37 -15.02
CA ILE A 126 -5.16 13.78 -16.23
C ILE A 126 -6.67 13.59 -16.03
N VAL A 127 -7.47 14.35 -16.77
CA VAL A 127 -8.93 14.18 -16.78
C VAL A 127 -9.30 12.76 -17.22
N GLY A 128 -10.08 12.07 -16.39
CA GLY A 128 -10.49 10.68 -16.61
C GLY A 128 -9.70 9.66 -15.79
N VAL A 129 -8.57 10.04 -15.19
CA VAL A 129 -7.97 9.25 -14.10
C VAL A 129 -8.85 9.41 -12.87
N VAL A 130 -9.27 8.29 -12.29
CA VAL A 130 -10.07 8.23 -11.06
C VAL A 130 -9.14 8.08 -9.85
N ALA A 131 -8.15 7.21 -9.96
CA ALA A 131 -7.11 7.00 -8.95
C ALA A 131 -5.86 6.38 -9.59
N HIS A 132 -4.75 6.43 -8.88
CA HIS A 132 -3.52 5.75 -9.28
C HIS A 132 -2.80 5.15 -8.06
N GLY A 133 -1.98 4.14 -8.31
CA GLY A 133 -1.35 3.31 -7.29
C GLY A 133 -0.14 3.92 -6.61
N ILE A 134 0.24 5.17 -6.91
CA ILE A 134 1.33 5.86 -6.21
C ILE A 134 0.76 6.47 -4.93
N PHE A 135 1.32 6.11 -3.79
CA PHE A 135 0.95 6.61 -2.46
C PHE A 135 2.15 7.32 -1.88
N VAL A 136 2.14 8.65 -1.94
CA VAL A 136 3.19 9.53 -1.41
C VAL A 136 2.65 10.32 -0.23
N ASN A 137 3.48 10.54 0.79
CA ASN A 137 3.14 11.34 1.99
C ASN A 137 1.86 10.93 2.75
N ILE A 138 1.41 9.68 2.61
CA ILE A 138 0.15 9.20 3.23
C ILE A 138 0.35 8.07 4.26
N THR A 139 1.48 7.36 4.19
CA THR A 139 1.79 6.26 5.11
C THR A 139 2.65 6.74 6.26
N ASP A 140 2.26 6.45 7.49
CA ASP A 140 3.01 6.85 8.69
C ASP A 140 3.98 5.77 9.15
N VAL A 141 3.56 4.51 9.03
CA VAL A 141 4.29 3.35 9.57
C VAL A 141 4.26 2.19 8.57
N VAL A 142 5.41 1.53 8.39
CA VAL A 142 5.47 0.19 7.78
C VAL A 142 5.96 -0.82 8.82
N LEU A 143 5.21 -1.90 8.98
CA LEU A 143 5.60 -3.08 9.73
C LEU A 143 6.00 -4.17 8.73
N MET A 144 7.27 -4.55 8.76
CA MET A 144 7.84 -5.54 7.84
C MET A 144 8.08 -6.86 8.56
N ALA A 145 7.69 -7.99 7.96
CA ALA A 145 8.05 -9.32 8.41
C ALA A 145 9.26 -9.88 7.63
N GLU A 146 10.22 -10.48 8.35
CA GLU A 146 11.37 -11.18 7.79
C GLU A 146 11.66 -12.46 8.61
N GLY A 147 11.23 -13.60 8.08
CA GLY A 147 11.34 -14.89 8.78
C GLY A 147 10.55 -14.90 10.10
N SER A 148 11.27 -14.96 11.22
CA SER A 148 10.69 -14.91 12.58
C SER A 148 10.80 -13.53 13.23
N CYS A 149 11.34 -12.54 12.52
CA CYS A 149 11.51 -11.18 12.99
C CYS A 149 10.47 -10.26 12.33
N ALA A 150 10.16 -9.17 13.01
CA ALA A 150 9.58 -7.98 12.40
C ALA A 150 10.48 -6.78 12.58
N SER A 151 10.25 -5.76 11.78
CA SER A 151 10.85 -4.44 11.92
C SER A 151 9.80 -3.36 11.66
N GLU A 152 10.05 -2.17 12.19
CA GLU A 152 9.17 -1.02 12.08
C GLU A 152 9.91 0.12 11.40
N MET A 153 9.25 0.80 10.47
CA MET A 153 9.74 2.02 9.83
C MET A 153 8.72 3.12 10.03
N LEU A 154 9.18 4.25 10.59
CA LEU A 154 8.36 5.44 10.83
C LEU A 154 8.76 6.53 9.84
N ARG A 155 7.77 7.24 9.29
CA ARG A 155 8.04 8.41 8.45
C ARG A 155 8.81 9.46 9.24
N GLY A 156 9.91 9.96 8.68
CA GLY A 156 10.69 11.06 9.27
C GLY A 156 11.53 10.69 10.49
N ALA A 157 11.68 9.40 10.84
CA ALA A 157 12.56 8.94 11.91
C ALA A 157 13.72 8.10 11.36
N GLN A 158 14.84 8.05 12.09
CA GLN A 158 15.87 7.03 11.88
C GLN A 158 15.26 5.65 12.14
N HIS A 159 15.48 4.71 11.21
CA HIS A 159 14.83 3.40 11.23
C HIS A 159 15.31 2.57 12.43
N ASP A 160 14.42 2.32 13.38
CA ASP A 160 14.67 1.43 14.51
C ASP A 160 14.17 0.02 14.18
N VAL A 161 15.11 -0.90 13.95
CA VAL A 161 14.78 -2.32 13.78
C VAL A 161 14.46 -2.92 15.16
N LEU A 162 13.17 -3.16 15.42
CA LEU A 162 12.70 -3.89 16.59
C LEU A 162 12.51 -5.37 16.26
N CYS A 163 13.56 -6.17 16.39
CA CYS A 163 13.44 -7.62 16.26
C CYS A 163 12.57 -8.18 17.39
N TYR A 164 11.39 -8.68 17.05
CA TYR A 164 10.58 -9.49 17.94
C TYR A 164 10.83 -10.97 17.65
N SER A 165 11.46 -11.69 18.59
CA SER A 165 11.58 -13.16 18.52
C SER A 165 10.65 -13.79 19.56
N GLY A 166 9.69 -14.62 19.14
CA GLY A 166 8.82 -15.36 20.07
C GLY A 166 8.05 -16.50 19.40
N ARG A 167 7.70 -17.55 20.15
CA ARG A 167 6.73 -18.56 19.70
C ARG A 167 5.34 -17.91 19.71
N PHE A 168 4.71 -17.73 18.55
CA PHE A 168 3.37 -17.16 18.44
C PHE A 168 2.31 -18.22 18.77
N GLY A 169 1.76 -18.13 19.99
CA GLY A 169 0.57 -18.85 20.43
C GLY A 169 -0.38 -17.85 21.09
N TYR A 170 -1.67 -18.17 21.19
CA TYR A 170 -2.76 -17.29 21.62
C TYR A 170 -2.58 -16.63 23.03
N ASN A 171 -1.51 -16.97 23.74
CA ASN A 171 -1.14 -16.50 25.08
C ASN A 171 0.36 -16.15 25.25
N SER A 172 1.12 -15.91 24.17
CA SER A 172 2.55 -15.62 24.29
C SER A 172 2.86 -14.13 24.46
N THR A 173 3.70 -13.84 25.46
CA THR A 173 4.28 -12.51 25.72
C THR A 173 5.33 -12.18 24.67
N VAL A 174 5.10 -11.09 23.93
CA VAL A 174 6.08 -10.51 23.00
C VAL A 174 7.14 -9.76 23.81
N SER A 175 8.40 -10.23 23.76
CA SER A 175 9.53 -9.53 24.39
C SER A 175 10.38 -8.85 23.31
N PRO A 176 10.63 -7.53 23.39
CA PRO A 176 11.54 -6.87 22.46
C PRO A 176 12.96 -7.40 22.65
N ILE A 177 13.63 -7.79 21.56
CA ILE A 177 15.09 -7.97 21.59
C ILE A 177 15.68 -6.57 21.74
N ARG A 178 16.31 -6.30 22.90
CA ARG A 178 16.84 -5.00 23.30
C ARG A 178 17.57 -4.26 22.16
N SER A 179 16.97 -3.18 21.66
CA SER A 179 17.67 -1.97 21.24
C SER A 179 17.03 -0.77 21.95
N ARG A 180 17.79 0.30 22.19
CA ARG A 180 17.55 1.26 23.29
C ARG A 180 16.30 2.14 23.08
N ARG A 181 15.40 2.11 24.07
CA ARG A 181 14.44 3.16 24.54
C ARG A 181 13.56 3.88 23.50
N ARG A 182 12.31 3.41 23.37
CA ARG A 182 11.05 4.04 23.85
C ARG A 182 9.91 3.02 23.68
N PHE A 183 9.15 2.75 24.74
CA PHE A 183 8.04 1.80 24.71
C PHE A 183 6.86 2.39 23.91
N LEU A 184 6.29 1.62 22.98
CA LEU A 184 4.94 1.87 22.45
C LEU A 184 3.87 1.18 23.33
N PRO A 185 2.65 1.73 23.44
CA PRO A 185 1.60 1.20 24.31
C PRO A 185 1.09 -0.17 23.82
N ALA A 186 0.66 -1.01 24.76
CA ALA A 186 0.21 -2.40 24.57
C ALA A 186 -0.84 -2.63 23.45
N ALA A 187 -1.55 -1.59 23.01
CA ALA A 187 -2.58 -1.68 21.96
C ALA A 187 -2.05 -2.11 20.58
N LEU A 188 -0.78 -1.84 20.25
CA LEU A 188 -0.18 -2.21 18.96
C LEU A 188 0.26 -3.68 18.88
N ALA A 189 0.55 -4.31 20.03
CA ALA A 189 0.85 -5.74 20.09
C ALA A 189 -0.38 -6.60 19.72
N SER A 190 -1.59 -6.12 20.03
CA SER A 190 -2.85 -6.80 19.71
C SER A 190 -3.20 -6.73 18.23
N ALA A 191 -2.96 -5.59 17.56
CA ALA A 191 -3.11 -5.46 16.11
C ALA A 191 -2.17 -6.42 15.35
N TRP A 192 -0.99 -6.69 15.94
CA TRP A 192 0.02 -7.60 15.41
C TRP A 192 -0.43 -9.07 15.42
N ALA A 193 -1.06 -9.53 16.51
CA ALA A 193 -1.62 -10.89 16.59
C ALA A 193 -2.76 -11.11 15.58
N ALA A 194 -3.57 -10.08 15.32
CA ALA A 194 -4.65 -10.12 14.33
C ALA A 194 -4.12 -10.17 12.89
N ALA A 195 -3.13 -9.34 12.54
CA ALA A 195 -2.51 -9.32 11.22
C ALA A 195 -1.79 -10.65 10.88
N TRP A 196 -1.14 -11.28 11.84
CA TRP A 196 -0.51 -12.60 11.68
C TRP A 196 -1.53 -13.73 11.40
N SER A 197 -2.76 -13.61 11.90
CA SER A 197 -3.82 -14.59 11.63
C SER A 197 -4.41 -14.45 10.21
N MET A 198 -4.35 -13.26 9.60
CA MET A 198 -4.98 -12.99 8.29
C MET A 198 -4.11 -13.38 7.10
N THR A 199 -2.79 -13.50 7.27
CA THR A 199 -1.85 -13.88 6.18
C THR A 199 -1.79 -15.39 5.90
N ARG A 200 -2.35 -16.24 6.78
CA ARG A 200 -2.61 -17.65 6.48
C ARG A 200 -4.09 -17.82 6.23
N GLY A 201 -4.51 -18.01 4.98
CA GLY A 201 -5.90 -18.25 4.60
C GLY A 201 -6.55 -19.46 5.26
N GLY A 202 -6.93 -19.35 6.53
CA GLY A 202 -7.73 -20.31 7.27
C GLY A 202 -9.17 -19.81 7.32
N LYS A 203 -10.10 -20.61 6.77
CA LYS A 203 -11.54 -20.40 6.95
C LYS A 203 -11.85 -20.26 8.44
N VAL A 204 -12.51 -19.16 8.80
CA VAL A 204 -13.21 -19.06 10.09
C VAL A 204 -14.47 -19.92 9.95
N SER A 205 -14.52 -21.01 10.71
CA SER A 205 -15.75 -21.76 11.00
C SER A 205 -16.53 -21.08 12.12
#